data_AF-A0A944P5Z2-F1
#
_entry.id   AF-A0A944P5Z2-F1
#
_cell.length_a   1.000
_cell.length_b   1.000
_cell.length_c   1.000
_cell.angle_alpha   90.00
_cell.angle_beta   90.00
_cell.angle_gamma   90.00
#
_symmetry.space_group_name_H-M   'P 1'
#
loop_
_entity.id
_entity.type
_entity.pdbx_description
1 polymer ?
#
loop_
_entity_poly.entity_id
_entity_poly.type
_entity_poly.pdbx_seq_one_letter_code
_entity_poly.pdbx_strand_id
1 'polypeptide(L)'
;MYVRPRLLIATAVLSATLAACTGHAAPATPKAPSPAGGATASVTPSATPSPAPSATAAPQTPSASPAAPTPDPVRTATPVVKTHLSMSVATTGGRLNLVRGGPAQEFTVTLRNGNSKEYRHLLLAFQMESLVPGPGDIPSTGTDFLLERRDPATGTWRPADLRIANDFKPYGLYEGGAALARDAVRVERYRLRATAAGATGSTPVMVSVIDTDAPEGATPAQERPGYYSLPHTTKRRP
;
A
#
# COMPACT_ATOMS: atom_id res chain seq x y z
N MET A 1 9.87 28.47 -60.55
CA MET A 1 11.33 28.40 -60.27
C MET A 1 11.55 27.54 -59.03
N TYR A 2 12.46 26.57 -59.09
CA TYR A 2 12.84 25.74 -57.94
C TYR A 2 14.05 26.37 -57.23
N VAL A 3 13.97 26.57 -55.92
CA VAL A 3 15.16 26.71 -55.06
C VAL A 3 14.92 25.95 -53.75
N ARG A 4 15.69 24.89 -53.52
CA ARG A 4 15.86 24.25 -52.21
C ARG A 4 17.22 24.67 -51.64
N PRO A 5 17.33 25.02 -50.35
CA PRO A 5 18.58 24.88 -49.60
C PRO A 5 18.70 23.47 -49.01
N ARG A 6 19.94 23.05 -48.73
CA ARG A 6 20.30 21.70 -48.26
C ARG A 6 20.38 21.59 -46.74
N LEU A 7 20.23 20.35 -46.27
CA LEU A 7 20.60 19.83 -44.96
C LEU A 7 22.08 20.09 -44.61
N LEU A 8 22.41 20.30 -43.34
CA LEU A 8 23.75 20.02 -42.79
C LEU A 8 23.66 19.51 -41.35
N ILE A 9 24.61 18.63 -40.99
CA ILE A 9 24.67 17.83 -39.75
C ILE A 9 25.96 18.21 -39.01
N ALA A 10 25.91 18.36 -37.69
CA ALA A 10 27.09 18.41 -36.80
C ALA A 10 26.65 18.01 -35.37
N THR A 11 26.81 16.74 -34.98
CA THR A 11 27.89 16.20 -34.12
C THR A 11 27.83 16.59 -32.64
N ALA A 12 27.71 15.57 -31.79
CA ALA A 12 27.76 15.67 -30.33
C ALA A 12 29.21 15.74 -29.81
N VAL A 13 29.38 16.20 -28.57
CA VAL A 13 30.61 15.99 -27.79
C VAL A 13 30.25 15.32 -26.46
N LEU A 14 30.92 14.20 -26.21
CA LEU A 14 30.84 13.43 -24.98
C LEU A 14 31.88 13.95 -23.99
N SER A 15 31.59 13.97 -22.69
CA SER A 15 32.62 14.11 -21.66
C SER A 15 32.19 13.35 -20.41
N ALA A 16 32.94 12.30 -20.09
CA ALA A 16 32.77 11.49 -18.90
C ALA A 16 34.11 11.48 -18.15
N THR A 17 34.06 11.68 -16.83
CA THR A 17 35.23 11.54 -15.95
C THR A 17 34.84 10.65 -14.77
N LEU A 18 35.33 9.41 -14.78
CA LEU A 18 35.39 8.60 -13.58
C LEU A 18 36.60 9.01 -12.76
N ALA A 19 36.44 9.06 -11.44
CA ALA A 19 37.52 8.90 -10.49
C ALA A 19 37.01 8.03 -9.34
N ALA A 20 37.70 6.92 -9.07
CA ALA A 20 37.38 5.99 -8.00
C ALA A 20 38.67 5.66 -7.25
N CYS A 21 38.62 5.66 -5.91
CA CYS A 21 39.61 4.99 -5.06
C CYS A 21 39.00 4.66 -3.68
N THR A 22 38.64 3.38 -3.53
CA THR A 22 38.79 2.51 -2.36
C THR A 22 39.13 3.14 -0.99
N GLY A 23 38.31 2.79 0.02
CA GLY A 23 38.68 2.82 1.43
C GLY A 23 37.70 1.96 2.25
N HIS A 24 38.09 0.74 2.62
CA HIS A 24 37.24 -0.23 3.32
C HIS A 24 37.88 -0.57 4.67
N ALA A 25 37.14 -0.38 5.77
CA ALA A 25 37.52 -0.84 7.10
C ALA A 25 36.25 -1.28 7.85
N ALA A 26 36.24 -2.51 8.36
CA ALA A 26 35.07 -3.10 8.99
C ALA A 26 34.96 -2.72 10.48
N PRO A 27 33.75 -2.45 11.02
CA PRO A 27 33.56 -2.26 12.45
C PRO A 27 33.55 -3.59 13.22
N ALA A 28 34.14 -3.59 14.41
CA ALA A 28 34.17 -4.74 15.31
C ALA A 28 32.83 -4.94 16.08
N THR A 29 32.59 -6.16 16.53
CA THR A 29 31.38 -6.62 17.23
C THR A 29 31.26 -6.11 18.68
N PRO A 30 30.11 -5.52 19.07
CA PRO A 30 29.71 -5.40 20.46
C PRO A 30 28.96 -6.64 20.96
N LYS A 31 29.40 -7.18 22.09
CA LYS A 31 28.81 -8.31 22.82
C LYS A 31 27.54 -7.89 23.58
N ALA A 32 26.43 -8.61 23.40
CA ALA A 32 25.20 -8.37 24.16
C ALA A 32 25.31 -8.89 25.62
N PRO A 33 24.79 -8.16 26.62
CA PRO A 33 24.57 -8.67 27.97
C PRO A 33 23.16 -9.29 28.12
N SER A 34 23.07 -10.40 28.85
CA SER A 34 21.78 -10.98 29.29
C SER A 34 21.19 -10.22 30.48
N PRO A 35 19.86 -10.18 30.59
CA PRO A 35 19.16 -10.22 31.87
C PRO A 35 18.53 -11.61 32.10
N ALA A 36 18.24 -11.93 33.36
CA ALA A 36 17.71 -13.22 33.81
C ALA A 36 16.36 -13.06 34.53
N GLY A 37 15.65 -14.18 34.69
CA GLY A 37 14.67 -14.38 35.76
C GLY A 37 13.20 -14.11 35.39
N GLY A 38 12.29 -14.96 35.91
CA GLY A 38 10.85 -14.77 35.79
C GLY A 38 10.04 -16.06 35.67
N ALA A 39 10.02 -16.89 36.71
CA ALA A 39 9.05 -17.98 36.81
C ALA A 39 7.71 -17.48 37.41
N THR A 40 6.60 -18.18 37.15
CA THR A 40 5.76 -18.90 38.15
C THR A 40 4.26 -18.93 37.77
N ALA A 41 3.59 -20.02 38.17
CA ALA A 41 2.14 -20.19 38.41
C ALA A 41 1.14 -20.37 37.24
N SER A 42 0.70 -21.62 37.07
CA SER A 42 -0.68 -21.97 36.71
C SER A 42 -1.70 -21.50 37.77
N VAL A 43 -2.93 -21.18 37.36
CA VAL A 43 -4.19 -21.65 38.00
C VAL A 43 -5.31 -21.72 36.96
N THR A 44 -6.05 -22.83 36.92
CA THR A 44 -7.43 -22.93 36.38
C THR A 44 -8.35 -23.27 37.56
N PRO A 45 -9.61 -22.79 37.62
CA PRO A 45 -10.70 -23.75 37.40
C PRO A 45 -11.98 -23.18 36.74
N SER A 46 -12.84 -24.09 36.30
CA SER A 46 -14.16 -23.88 35.68
C SER A 46 -15.29 -23.64 36.70
N ALA A 47 -16.41 -23.03 36.27
CA ALA A 47 -17.76 -23.32 36.80
C ALA A 47 -18.89 -22.93 35.82
N THR A 48 -19.96 -23.72 35.77
CA THR A 48 -21.16 -23.65 34.89
C THR A 48 -22.18 -24.66 35.51
N PRO A 49 -23.53 -24.61 35.33
CA PRO A 49 -24.52 -23.54 35.04
C PRO A 49 -25.68 -23.50 36.11
N SER A 50 -26.90 -23.09 35.69
CA SER A 50 -28.25 -23.56 36.10
C SER A 50 -29.15 -22.56 36.89
N PRO A 51 -30.48 -22.76 37.02
CA PRO A 51 -31.48 -22.42 35.99
C PRO A 51 -32.67 -21.55 36.49
N ALA A 52 -33.67 -21.32 35.63
CA ALA A 52 -34.88 -20.54 35.92
C ALA A 52 -36.05 -21.35 36.54
N PRO A 53 -37.10 -20.67 37.07
CA PRO A 53 -38.45 -21.23 37.20
C PRO A 53 -39.51 -20.51 36.36
N SER A 54 -40.51 -21.28 35.90
CA SER A 54 -41.71 -20.82 35.16
C SER A 54 -42.89 -20.51 36.08
N ALA A 55 -43.91 -19.79 35.57
CA ALA A 55 -45.23 -19.70 36.21
C ALA A 55 -46.39 -19.62 35.19
N THR A 56 -47.56 -20.15 35.59
CA THR A 56 -48.78 -20.38 34.80
C THR A 56 -49.99 -20.40 35.77
N ALA A 57 -51.26 -20.16 35.42
CA ALA A 57 -51.92 -19.91 34.12
C ALA A 57 -53.28 -19.18 34.31
N ALA A 58 -53.88 -18.72 33.20
CA ALA A 58 -55.34 -18.72 32.93
C ALA A 58 -56.28 -17.74 33.74
N PRO A 59 -57.57 -17.54 33.35
CA PRO A 59 -58.07 -17.24 31.99
C PRO A 59 -59.29 -16.24 31.89
N GLN A 60 -59.66 -15.87 30.65
CA GLN A 60 -60.99 -15.40 30.11
C GLN A 60 -61.38 -13.89 30.04
N THR A 61 -61.35 -13.34 28.80
CA THR A 61 -62.38 -12.63 27.97
C THR A 61 -63.55 -11.79 28.57
N PRO A 62 -64.17 -10.83 27.83
CA PRO A 62 -63.87 -10.27 26.49
C PRO A 62 -63.93 -8.71 26.33
N SER A 63 -63.48 -8.26 25.14
CA SER A 63 -63.95 -7.07 24.38
C SER A 63 -63.89 -5.65 24.99
N ALA A 64 -62.85 -4.92 24.56
CA ALA A 64 -63.00 -3.54 24.08
C ALA A 64 -62.11 -3.38 22.85
N SER A 65 -62.60 -2.79 21.76
CA SER A 65 -61.80 -2.52 20.56
C SER A 65 -61.02 -1.22 20.75
N PRO A 66 -59.68 -1.23 20.79
CA PRO A 66 -58.88 -0.02 20.73
C PRO A 66 -58.75 0.41 19.27
N ALA A 67 -58.79 1.71 19.01
CA ALA A 67 -58.65 2.26 17.67
C ALA A 67 -57.35 1.81 16.99
N ALA A 68 -57.38 1.67 15.66
CA ALA A 68 -56.20 1.33 14.87
C ALA A 68 -55.06 2.32 15.16
N PRO A 69 -53.82 1.85 15.34
CA PRO A 69 -52.69 2.76 15.51
C PRO A 69 -52.53 3.59 14.23
N THR A 70 -52.51 4.91 14.38
CA THR A 70 -52.05 5.83 13.33
C THR A 70 -50.70 5.32 12.82
N PRO A 71 -50.50 5.12 11.50
CA PRO A 71 -49.21 4.71 11.00
C PRO A 71 -48.19 5.80 11.34
N ASP A 72 -47.17 5.44 12.12
CA ASP A 72 -46.03 6.31 12.39
C ASP A 72 -45.50 6.84 11.04
N PRO A 73 -45.17 8.14 10.94
CA PRO A 73 -44.53 8.65 9.73
C PRO A 73 -43.24 7.85 9.53
N VAL A 74 -43.15 7.15 8.39
CA VAL A 74 -42.02 6.27 8.06
C VAL A 74 -40.75 7.09 8.18
N ARG A 75 -40.03 6.91 9.30
CA ARG A 75 -38.75 7.54 9.53
C ARG A 75 -37.79 6.94 8.52
N THR A 76 -37.63 7.63 7.39
CA THR A 76 -36.66 7.28 6.37
C THR A 76 -35.31 7.18 7.08
N ALA A 77 -34.82 5.95 7.24
CA ALA A 77 -33.54 5.72 7.87
C ALA A 77 -32.50 6.33 6.93
N THR A 78 -31.97 7.50 7.32
CA THR A 78 -30.87 8.14 6.59
C THR A 78 -29.78 7.09 6.44
N PRO A 79 -29.36 6.74 5.21
CA PRO A 79 -28.40 5.66 5.02
C PRO A 79 -27.14 6.01 5.80
N VAL A 80 -26.77 5.16 6.76
CA VAL A 80 -25.54 5.32 7.53
C VAL A 80 -24.39 5.16 6.56
N VAL A 81 -23.86 6.28 6.07
CA VAL A 81 -22.71 6.30 5.18
C VAL A 81 -21.57 5.66 5.95
N LYS A 82 -21.12 4.48 5.52
CA LYS A 82 -19.93 3.83 6.07
C LYS A 82 -18.72 4.68 5.71
N THR A 83 -18.37 5.56 6.63
CA THR A 83 -17.14 6.35 6.66
C THR A 83 -15.94 5.39 6.64
N HIS A 84 -15.11 5.45 5.59
CA HIS A 84 -13.95 4.58 5.43
C HIS A 84 -12.81 5.29 4.68
N LEU A 85 -11.58 4.81 4.89
CA LEU A 85 -10.46 5.18 4.02
C LEU A 85 -10.59 4.35 2.74
N SER A 86 -10.48 5.01 1.59
CA SER A 86 -10.51 4.34 0.29
C SER A 86 -9.26 4.69 -0.53
N MET A 87 -8.79 3.73 -1.30
CA MET A 87 -7.71 3.89 -2.27
C MET A 87 -8.18 3.44 -3.64
N SER A 88 -7.82 4.20 -4.67
CA SER A 88 -7.89 3.75 -6.06
C SER A 88 -6.54 3.96 -6.75
N VAL A 89 -6.22 3.10 -7.71
CA VAL A 89 -5.01 3.18 -8.52
C VAL A 89 -5.42 3.16 -9.99
N ALA A 90 -4.90 4.11 -10.77
CA ALA A 90 -5.23 4.29 -12.18
C ALA A 90 -3.97 4.32 -13.04
N THR A 91 -3.97 3.59 -14.15
CA THR A 91 -2.93 3.65 -15.18
C THR A 91 -3.55 3.43 -16.57
N THR A 92 -2.82 3.78 -17.62
CA THR A 92 -3.28 3.63 -19.00
C THR A 92 -3.47 2.15 -19.33
N GLY A 93 -4.69 1.73 -19.67
CA GLY A 93 -5.01 0.33 -19.95
C GLY A 93 -5.07 -0.58 -18.70
N GLY A 94 -5.14 -0.02 -17.49
CA GLY A 94 -5.39 -0.77 -16.24
C GLY A 94 -4.24 -1.67 -15.77
N ARG A 95 -3.10 -1.68 -16.46
CA ARG A 95 -1.90 -2.45 -16.09
C ARG A 95 -0.62 -1.77 -16.58
N LEU A 96 0.51 -2.06 -15.93
CA LEU A 96 1.83 -1.65 -16.42
C LEU A 96 2.38 -2.71 -17.41
N ASN A 97 2.89 -2.23 -18.55
CA ASN A 97 3.46 -3.04 -19.64
C ASN A 97 4.88 -2.55 -19.93
N LEU A 98 5.82 -2.86 -19.04
CA LEU A 98 7.19 -2.37 -19.12
C LEU A 98 8.01 -3.15 -20.16
N VAL A 99 9.03 -2.47 -20.69
CA VAL A 99 10.07 -3.06 -21.53
C VAL A 99 11.40 -2.84 -20.81
N ARG A 100 12.25 -3.87 -20.77
CA ARG A 100 13.61 -3.80 -20.20
C ARG A 100 14.40 -2.64 -20.83
N GLY A 101 14.83 -1.68 -20.01
CA GLY A 101 15.52 -0.46 -20.46
C GLY A 101 14.66 0.50 -21.30
N GLY A 102 13.34 0.32 -21.28
CA GLY A 102 12.36 1.15 -21.98
C GLY A 102 11.92 2.38 -21.18
N PRO A 103 10.93 3.14 -21.69
CA PRO A 103 10.37 4.28 -20.97
C PRO A 103 9.63 3.85 -19.70
N ALA A 104 9.61 4.74 -18.71
CA ALA A 104 8.76 4.57 -17.53
C ALA A 104 7.28 4.70 -17.90
N GLN A 105 6.42 3.95 -17.21
CA GLN A 105 4.96 4.08 -17.32
C GLN A 105 4.37 4.66 -16.04
N GLU A 106 3.46 5.61 -16.21
CA GLU A 106 2.85 6.33 -15.10
C GLU A 106 1.62 5.62 -14.54
N PHE A 107 1.42 5.78 -13.23
CA PHE A 107 0.17 5.46 -12.55
C PHE A 107 -0.11 6.51 -11.46
N THR A 108 -1.38 6.65 -11.10
CA THR A 108 -1.83 7.59 -10.07
C THR A 108 -2.50 6.82 -8.95
N VAL A 109 -2.12 7.11 -7.70
CA VAL A 109 -2.79 6.62 -6.50
C VAL A 109 -3.63 7.75 -5.93
N THR A 110 -4.92 7.51 -5.70
CA THR A 110 -5.81 8.45 -5.04
C THR A 110 -6.29 7.85 -3.73
N LEU A 111 -6.00 8.54 -2.64
CA LEU A 111 -6.52 8.25 -1.31
C LEU A 111 -7.65 9.22 -0.99
N ARG A 112 -8.78 8.72 -0.48
CA ARG A 112 -9.87 9.53 0.07
C ARG A 112 -10.17 9.06 1.48
N ASN A 113 -10.00 9.95 2.45
CA ASN A 113 -10.35 9.70 3.84
C ASN A 113 -11.81 10.09 4.07
N GLY A 114 -12.73 9.15 3.93
CA GLY A 114 -14.13 9.36 4.33
C GLY A 114 -14.38 9.17 5.83
N ASN A 115 -13.35 9.12 6.68
CA ASN A 115 -13.50 8.95 8.13
C ASN A 115 -13.65 10.28 8.87
N SER A 116 -14.36 10.24 9.99
CA SER A 116 -14.39 11.32 10.98
C SER A 116 -13.08 11.47 11.78
N LYS A 117 -12.13 10.51 11.65
CA LYS A 117 -10.74 10.65 12.12
C LYS A 117 -9.83 11.22 11.03
N GLU A 118 -8.87 12.04 11.44
CA GLU A 118 -7.70 12.35 10.61
C GLU A 118 -6.69 11.20 10.67
N TYR A 119 -5.74 11.20 9.73
CA TYR A 119 -4.50 10.47 9.84
C TYR A 119 -3.33 11.45 9.78
N ARG A 120 -2.28 11.27 10.59
CA ARG A 120 -1.13 12.18 10.62
C ARG A 120 0.02 11.65 9.77
N HIS A 121 0.25 10.34 9.76
CA HIS A 121 1.26 9.69 8.94
C HIS A 121 0.69 8.50 8.16
N LEU A 122 0.04 8.77 7.01
CA LEU A 122 -0.28 7.73 6.02
C LEU A 122 0.83 7.64 4.97
N LEU A 123 1.48 6.48 4.93
CA LEU A 123 2.49 6.12 3.93
C LEU A 123 1.86 5.31 2.79
N LEU A 124 2.34 5.56 1.55
CA LEU A 124 2.16 4.64 0.43
C LEU A 124 3.43 3.79 0.29
N ALA A 125 3.33 2.52 0.61
CA ALA A 125 4.42 1.54 0.49
C ALA A 125 4.23 0.67 -0.77
N PHE A 126 5.32 0.43 -1.48
CA PHE A 126 5.32 -0.35 -2.72
C PHE A 126 6.19 -1.60 -2.55
N GLN A 127 5.63 -2.76 -2.89
CA GLN A 127 6.36 -4.02 -2.96
C GLN A 127 6.12 -4.72 -4.30
N MET A 128 7.12 -5.44 -4.78
CA MET A 128 7.00 -6.48 -5.79
C MET A 128 7.63 -7.77 -5.24
N GLU A 129 7.13 -8.91 -5.69
CA GLU A 129 7.81 -10.19 -5.46
C GLU A 129 8.99 -10.32 -6.43
N SER A 130 10.06 -10.96 -5.95
CA SER A 130 11.17 -11.40 -6.78
C SER A 130 10.68 -12.49 -7.73
N LEU A 131 10.67 -12.16 -9.03
CA LEU A 131 10.43 -13.13 -10.09
C LEU A 131 11.44 -14.27 -9.98
N VAL A 132 10.96 -15.50 -9.81
CA VAL A 132 11.80 -16.70 -9.97
C VAL A 132 12.21 -16.77 -11.44
N PRO A 133 13.50 -16.70 -11.79
CA PRO A 133 13.94 -16.69 -13.18
C PRO A 133 13.58 -18.02 -13.86
N GLY A 134 12.95 -17.95 -15.04
CA GLY A 134 12.83 -19.09 -15.93
C GLY A 134 14.17 -19.42 -16.62
N PRO A 135 14.23 -20.50 -17.40
CA PRO A 135 15.42 -20.83 -18.19
C PRO A 135 15.83 -19.66 -19.10
N GLY A 136 17.03 -19.10 -18.85
CA GLY A 136 17.57 -17.96 -19.59
C GLY A 136 17.19 -16.57 -19.05
N ASP A 137 16.51 -16.48 -17.91
CA ASP A 137 16.30 -15.21 -17.19
C ASP A 137 17.47 -14.87 -16.25
N ILE A 138 17.60 -13.58 -15.93
CA ILE A 138 18.64 -13.07 -15.03
C ILE A 138 18.04 -13.00 -13.62
N PRO A 139 18.73 -13.46 -12.56
CA PRO A 139 18.27 -13.32 -11.17
C PRO A 139 18.04 -11.85 -10.80
N SER A 140 17.01 -11.58 -10.00
CA SER A 140 16.76 -10.24 -9.46
C SER A 140 17.94 -9.78 -8.60
N THR A 141 18.39 -8.55 -8.84
CA THR A 141 19.46 -7.88 -8.09
C THR A 141 18.93 -6.90 -7.04
N GLY A 142 17.59 -6.77 -6.94
CA GLY A 142 16.94 -5.68 -6.19
C GLY A 142 16.99 -4.31 -6.89
N THR A 143 17.76 -4.16 -7.97
CA THR A 143 17.86 -2.91 -8.78
C THR A 143 17.14 -2.99 -10.13
N ASP A 144 16.32 -4.01 -10.28
CA ASP A 144 15.65 -4.40 -11.52
C ASP A 144 14.61 -3.37 -11.98
N PHE A 145 14.05 -2.61 -11.04
CA PHE A 145 13.01 -1.62 -11.27
C PHE A 145 13.39 -0.31 -10.58
N LEU A 146 13.05 0.83 -11.19
CA LEU A 146 13.02 2.11 -10.50
C LEU A 146 11.59 2.63 -10.45
N LEU A 147 11.11 2.84 -9.22
CA LEU A 147 9.92 3.61 -8.92
C LEU A 147 10.33 5.07 -8.66
N GLU A 148 9.57 5.99 -9.24
CA GLU A 148 9.73 7.42 -9.01
C GLU A 148 8.37 8.04 -8.68
N ARG A 149 8.35 8.98 -7.72
CA ARG A 149 7.18 9.79 -7.35
C ARG A 149 7.31 11.18 -7.96
N ARG A 150 6.22 11.75 -8.44
CA ARG A 150 6.20 13.14 -8.89
C ARG A 150 6.07 14.06 -7.68
N ASP A 151 7.05 14.92 -7.49
CA ASP A 151 6.99 16.03 -6.55
C ASP A 151 5.90 17.02 -7.02
N PRO A 152 4.85 17.29 -6.23
CA PRO A 152 3.76 18.18 -6.63
C PRO A 152 4.17 19.65 -6.64
N ALA A 153 5.19 20.05 -5.87
CA ALA A 153 5.64 21.44 -5.78
C ALA A 153 6.58 21.82 -6.93
N THR A 154 7.50 20.93 -7.31
CA THR A 154 8.47 21.18 -8.39
C THR A 154 8.07 20.55 -9.72
N GLY A 155 7.10 19.63 -9.74
CA GLY A 155 6.72 18.85 -10.91
C GLY A 155 7.75 17.80 -11.35
N THR A 156 8.90 17.70 -10.65
CA THR A 156 10.01 16.79 -10.97
C THR A 156 9.75 15.37 -10.47
N TRP A 157 10.42 14.40 -11.07
CA TRP A 157 10.39 13.01 -10.62
C TRP A 157 11.53 12.76 -9.63
N ARG A 158 11.22 12.17 -8.48
CA ARG A 158 12.18 11.78 -7.44
C ARG A 158 12.13 10.27 -7.23
N PRO A 159 13.23 9.60 -6.87
CA PRO A 159 13.20 8.21 -6.45
C PRO A 159 12.18 7.99 -5.33
N ALA A 160 11.53 6.83 -5.32
CA ALA A 160 10.63 6.39 -4.26
C ALA A 160 10.88 4.91 -3.96
N ASP A 161 10.67 4.51 -2.71
CA ASP A 161 11.00 3.17 -2.26
C ASP A 161 10.11 2.11 -2.91
N LEU A 162 10.77 1.11 -3.50
CA LEU A 162 10.15 -0.10 -4.01
C LEU A 162 10.88 -1.30 -3.42
N ARG A 163 10.19 -2.05 -2.57
CA ARG A 163 10.72 -3.28 -1.96
C ARG A 163 10.57 -4.44 -2.96
N ILE A 164 11.65 -5.16 -3.25
CA ILE A 164 11.58 -6.38 -4.07
C ILE A 164 11.94 -7.58 -3.19
N ALA A 165 10.93 -8.28 -2.68
CA ALA A 165 11.10 -9.45 -1.81
C ALA A 165 9.82 -10.28 -1.68
N ASN A 166 9.96 -11.53 -1.24
CA ASN A 166 8.88 -12.53 -1.14
C ASN A 166 8.39 -12.75 0.30
N ASP A 167 9.05 -12.14 1.28
CA ASP A 167 8.69 -12.11 2.69
C ASP A 167 7.82 -10.88 3.01
N PHE A 168 7.20 -10.91 4.18
CA PHE A 168 6.40 -9.81 4.71
C PHE A 168 7.27 -8.86 5.56
N LYS A 169 7.25 -7.56 5.26
CA LYS A 169 7.79 -6.53 6.18
C LYS A 169 6.69 -6.11 7.17
N PRO A 170 6.87 -6.31 8.50
CA PRO A 170 5.94 -5.84 9.52
C PRO A 170 5.61 -4.35 9.39
N TYR A 171 4.35 -3.99 9.63
CA TYR A 171 3.86 -2.62 9.39
C TYR A 171 4.50 -1.60 10.34
N GLY A 172 4.72 -1.96 11.62
CA GLY A 172 5.47 -1.13 12.58
C GLY A 172 6.95 -0.88 12.27
N LEU A 173 7.49 -1.43 11.17
CA LEU A 173 8.83 -1.10 10.66
C LEU A 173 8.80 -0.09 9.49
N TYR A 174 7.64 0.47 9.16
CA TYR A 174 7.52 1.59 8.23
C TYR A 174 7.46 2.91 8.98
N GLU A 175 8.15 3.91 8.46
CA GLU A 175 8.31 5.22 9.09
C GLU A 175 7.86 6.34 8.14
N GLY A 176 7.50 7.48 8.72
CA GLY A 176 7.08 8.66 7.98
C GLY A 176 5.76 8.47 7.22
N GLY A 177 5.56 9.26 6.17
CA GLY A 177 4.28 9.37 5.49
C GLY A 177 3.79 10.82 5.49
N ALA A 178 2.53 11.04 5.16
CA ALA A 178 1.94 12.37 5.11
C ALA A 178 0.53 12.39 5.71
N ALA A 179 0.15 13.54 6.25
CA ALA A 179 -1.17 13.74 6.81
C ALA A 179 -2.28 13.59 5.76
N LEU A 180 -3.45 13.16 6.22
CA LEU A 180 -4.68 13.15 5.46
C LEU A 180 -5.83 13.53 6.40
N ALA A 181 -6.29 14.78 6.26
CA ALA A 181 -7.38 15.31 7.07
C ALA A 181 -8.70 14.54 6.82
N ARG A 182 -9.69 14.81 7.66
CA ARG A 182 -11.07 14.31 7.51
C ARG A 182 -11.65 14.79 6.18
N ASP A 183 -12.39 13.91 5.50
CA ASP A 183 -13.01 14.15 4.19
C ASP A 183 -12.06 14.54 3.04
N ALA A 184 -10.75 14.55 3.29
CA ALA A 184 -9.73 14.99 2.36
C ALA A 184 -9.39 13.93 1.31
N VAL A 185 -8.86 14.40 0.18
CA VAL A 185 -8.35 13.59 -0.92
C VAL A 185 -6.89 13.92 -1.15
N ARG A 186 -6.04 12.88 -1.27
CA ARG A 186 -4.62 12.99 -1.62
C ARG A 186 -4.37 12.21 -2.90
N VAL A 187 -3.81 12.88 -3.90
CA VAL A 187 -3.50 12.31 -5.21
C VAL A 187 -1.99 12.31 -5.39
N GLU A 188 -1.42 11.14 -5.67
CA GLU A 188 0.02 10.94 -5.81
C GLU A 188 0.31 10.28 -7.16
N ARG A 189 1.21 10.88 -7.94
CA ARG A 189 1.63 10.35 -9.25
C ARG A 189 2.95 9.62 -9.13
N TYR A 190 3.00 8.45 -9.72
CA TYR A 190 4.17 7.58 -9.74
C TYR A 190 4.49 7.18 -11.18
N ARG A 191 5.73 6.75 -11.42
CA ARG A 191 6.12 6.03 -12.63
C ARG A 191 7.06 4.91 -12.29
N LEU A 192 6.93 3.79 -13.00
CA LEU A 192 7.77 2.62 -12.86
C LEU A 192 8.49 2.33 -14.18
N ARG A 193 9.78 1.98 -14.13
CA ARG A 193 10.53 1.43 -15.27
C ARG A 193 11.29 0.19 -14.89
N ALA A 194 11.41 -0.75 -15.82
CA ALA A 194 12.38 -1.84 -15.75
C ALA A 194 13.75 -1.29 -16.21
N THR A 195 14.80 -1.55 -15.46
CA THR A 195 16.17 -1.16 -15.87
C THR A 195 16.64 -2.00 -17.05
N ALA A 196 17.80 -1.68 -17.63
CA ALA A 196 18.37 -2.49 -18.72
C ALA A 196 18.77 -3.91 -18.28
N ALA A 197 18.99 -4.12 -16.97
CA ALA A 197 19.31 -5.42 -16.39
C ALA A 197 18.08 -6.15 -15.80
N GLY A 198 17.01 -5.42 -15.46
CA GLY A 198 15.91 -5.95 -14.64
C GLY A 198 15.14 -7.13 -15.22
N ALA A 199 14.63 -7.99 -14.34
CA ALA A 199 13.94 -9.23 -14.66
C ALA A 199 12.77 -9.09 -15.64
N THR A 200 12.50 -10.16 -16.39
CA THR A 200 11.33 -10.28 -17.27
C THR A 200 10.31 -11.25 -16.67
N GLY A 201 9.02 -11.00 -16.90
CA GLY A 201 7.94 -11.78 -16.29
C GLY A 201 6.76 -10.91 -15.84
N SER A 202 5.99 -11.41 -14.88
CA SER A 202 4.74 -10.81 -14.41
C SER A 202 4.56 -10.99 -12.89
N THR A 203 5.04 -10.02 -12.11
CA THR A 203 4.62 -9.82 -10.71
C THR A 203 3.87 -8.49 -10.60
N PRO A 204 2.77 -8.43 -9.82
CA PRO A 204 2.05 -7.19 -9.60
C PRO A 204 2.87 -6.22 -8.74
N VAL A 205 2.60 -4.92 -8.89
CA VAL A 205 3.04 -3.92 -7.91
C VAL A 205 1.99 -3.88 -6.80
N MET A 206 2.38 -4.34 -5.62
CA MET A 206 1.58 -4.26 -4.41
C MET A 206 1.68 -2.84 -3.85
N VAL A 207 0.56 -2.12 -3.85
CA VAL A 207 0.42 -0.80 -3.26
C VAL A 207 -0.28 -0.97 -1.92
N SER A 208 0.39 -0.65 -0.82
CA SER A 208 -0.18 -0.68 0.53
C SER A 208 -0.28 0.74 1.08
N VAL A 209 -1.42 1.06 1.69
CA VAL A 209 -1.56 2.23 2.55
C VAL A 209 -1.28 1.79 3.97
N ILE A 210 -0.35 2.45 4.64
CA ILE A 210 0.08 2.12 6.02
C ILE A 210 -0.16 3.33 6.92
N ASP A 211 -0.85 3.11 8.04
CA ASP A 211 -1.02 4.09 9.13
C ASP A 211 0.16 3.92 10.10
N THR A 212 1.23 4.70 9.93
CA THR A 212 2.45 4.52 10.76
C THR A 212 2.29 5.08 12.19
N ASP A 213 1.15 5.70 12.49
CA ASP A 213 0.72 6.08 13.84
C ASP A 213 -0.11 4.97 14.52
N ALA A 214 -0.32 3.82 13.87
CA ALA A 214 -1.06 2.71 14.46
C ALA A 214 -0.38 2.25 15.78
N PRO A 215 -1.12 2.10 16.88
CA PRO A 215 -0.53 1.71 18.16
C PRO A 215 -0.02 0.27 18.10
N GLU A 216 0.95 -0.07 18.95
CA GLU A 216 1.42 -1.44 19.11
C GLU A 216 0.24 -2.37 19.47
N GLY A 217 0.17 -3.53 18.79
CA GLY A 217 -0.97 -4.46 18.93
C GLY A 217 -2.24 -4.04 18.16
N ALA A 218 -2.19 -2.99 17.32
CA ALA A 218 -3.25 -2.69 16.38
C ALA A 218 -3.56 -3.88 15.46
N THR A 219 -4.81 -3.97 14.99
CA THR A 219 -5.19 -5.01 14.03
C THR A 219 -4.55 -4.73 12.65
N PRO A 220 -4.31 -5.75 11.82
CA PRO A 220 -3.74 -5.57 10.47
C PRO A 220 -4.55 -4.64 9.55
N ALA A 221 -5.85 -4.46 9.83
CA ALA A 221 -6.72 -3.53 9.10
C ALA A 221 -6.60 -2.06 9.59
N GLN A 222 -6.10 -1.85 10.81
CA GLN A 222 -5.74 -0.52 11.31
C GLN A 222 -4.33 -0.12 10.86
N GLU A 223 -3.37 -1.05 10.91
CA GLU A 223 -1.99 -0.82 10.45
C GLU A 223 -1.91 -0.65 8.92
N ARG A 224 -2.61 -1.51 8.16
CA ARG A 224 -2.72 -1.43 6.69
C ARG A 224 -4.17 -1.22 6.26
N PRO A 225 -4.71 0.01 6.36
CA PRO A 225 -6.10 0.32 6.02
C PRO A 225 -6.42 0.30 4.51
N GLY A 226 -5.44 0.07 3.64
CA GLY A 226 -5.68 -0.06 2.19
C GLY A 226 -4.65 -0.94 1.49
N TYR A 227 -5.09 -1.68 0.49
CA TYR A 227 -4.24 -2.51 -0.37
C TYR A 227 -4.78 -2.54 -1.80
N TYR A 228 -3.88 -2.55 -2.79
CA TYR A 228 -4.22 -2.72 -4.20
C TYR A 228 -3.10 -3.50 -4.91
N SER A 229 -3.47 -4.46 -5.74
CA SER A 229 -2.54 -5.21 -6.59
C SER A 229 -2.63 -4.65 -8.01
N LEU A 230 -1.62 -3.88 -8.43
CA LEU A 230 -1.55 -3.30 -9.77
C LEU A 230 -0.90 -4.30 -10.73
N PRO A 231 -1.65 -4.85 -11.72
CA PRO A 231 -1.08 -5.84 -12.62
C PRO A 231 0.05 -5.24 -13.45
N HIS A 232 1.12 -6.01 -13.62
CA HIS A 232 2.33 -5.55 -14.29
C HIS A 232 2.97 -6.70 -15.10
N THR A 233 3.56 -6.36 -16.25
CA THR A 233 4.42 -7.25 -17.04
C THR A 233 5.68 -6.52 -17.48
N THR A 234 6.82 -7.22 -17.48
CA THR A 234 8.07 -6.75 -18.11
C THR A 234 8.49 -7.69 -19.23
N LYS A 235 8.70 -7.13 -20.42
CA LYS A 235 9.16 -7.85 -21.61
C LYS A 235 10.61 -7.49 -21.94
N ARG A 236 11.31 -8.40 -22.63
CA ARG A 236 12.60 -8.09 -23.27
C ARG A 236 12.37 -6.99 -24.32
N ARG A 237 13.38 -6.14 -24.53
CA ARG A 237 13.42 -5.28 -25.71
C ARG A 237 13.58 -6.19 -26.94
N PRO A 238 12.81 -5.99 -28.02
CA PRO A 238 13.03 -6.69 -29.29
C PRO A 238 14.37 -6.29 -29.91
#